data_AF-A0A940LQ59-F1
#
_entry.id   AF-A0A940LQ59-F1
#
_cell.length_a   1.000
_cell.length_b   1.000
_cell.length_c   1.000
_cell.angle_alpha   90.00
_cell.angle_beta   90.00
_cell.angle_gamma   90.00
#
_symmetry.space_group_name_H-M   'P 1'
#
loop_
_entity.id
_entity.type
_entity.pdbx_description
1 polymer ?
#
loop_
_entity_poly.entity_id
_entity_poly.type
_entity_poly.pdbx_seq_one_letter_code
_entity_poly.pdbx_strand_id
1 'polypeptide(L)'
;MALISIFGSWGGRFSCDGQATVGAVMMTLRINQTDLDLGQDEHALLHELCLDIDELVRAQPREVTQNGERVLTLLAALEARGAIPEHRVRYFTHPDYYPGGRKRSLKEIYEDNGTRGDDIARHPPFVKIMRYFLNGPDLSASVKREFSDAVQHAGGEITGSEVIEVANAARRITREHGLQPHAASDEFFKLALEHGAHPMWAKSIYERVRTTRVR
;
A
#
# COMPACT_ATOMS: atom_id res chain seq x y z
N MET A 1 5.46 -1.35 -16.82
CA MET A 1 6.88 -1.50 -16.43
C MET A 1 6.93 -2.44 -15.24
N ALA A 2 7.58 -3.60 -15.37
CA ALA A 2 7.71 -4.55 -14.27
C ALA A 2 8.76 -4.06 -13.26
N LEU A 3 8.50 -4.25 -11.96
CA LEU A 3 9.50 -4.06 -10.89
C LEU A 3 10.77 -4.93 -11.11
N ILE A 4 10.70 -5.90 -12.05
CA ILE A 4 11.69 -6.97 -12.29
C ILE A 4 13.00 -6.39 -12.84
N SER A 5 12.95 -5.17 -13.37
CA SER A 5 14.16 -4.48 -13.81
C SER A 5 14.82 -3.64 -12.70
N ILE A 6 14.25 -3.59 -11.50
CA ILE A 6 14.69 -2.76 -10.36
C ILE A 6 15.34 -3.61 -9.27
N PHE A 7 14.89 -4.84 -9.05
CA PHE A 7 15.42 -5.78 -8.07
C PHE A 7 16.14 -6.90 -8.83
N GLY A 8 17.39 -7.16 -8.49
CA GLY A 8 18.29 -7.99 -9.31
C GLY A 8 17.74 -9.40 -9.56
N SER A 9 17.83 -9.86 -10.80
CA SER A 9 17.44 -11.22 -11.23
C SER A 9 18.06 -12.31 -10.35
N TRP A 10 17.23 -13.17 -9.74
CA TRP A 10 17.69 -14.45 -9.20
C TRP A 10 16.76 -15.62 -9.57
N GLY A 11 17.37 -16.64 -10.18
CA GLY A 11 16.80 -17.97 -10.37
C GLY A 11 17.25 -18.88 -9.23
N GLY A 12 16.30 -19.41 -8.48
CA GLY A 12 16.53 -20.38 -7.42
C GLY A 12 15.38 -21.38 -7.37
N ARG A 13 15.67 -22.62 -7.73
CA ARG A 13 14.74 -23.73 -7.76
C ARG A 13 14.57 -24.26 -6.33
N PHE A 14 13.43 -24.05 -5.69
CA PHE A 14 13.11 -24.65 -4.40
C PHE A 14 12.14 -25.83 -4.57
N SER A 15 12.59 -26.97 -4.09
CA SER A 15 11.84 -28.19 -3.82
C SER A 15 12.04 -28.46 -2.34
N CYS A 16 10.98 -28.76 -1.57
CA CYS A 16 11.02 -29.59 -0.36
C CYS A 16 9.60 -29.83 0.17
N ASP A 17 9.25 -31.11 0.24
CA ASP A 17 8.20 -31.68 1.09
C ASP A 17 8.47 -31.38 2.57
N GLY A 18 7.41 -31.20 3.36
CA GLY A 18 7.51 -31.10 4.81
C GLY A 18 6.17 -30.85 5.49
N GLN A 19 5.53 -31.93 5.93
CA GLN A 19 4.33 -31.91 6.77
C GLN A 19 4.64 -31.24 8.12
N ALA A 20 3.78 -30.32 8.57
CA ALA A 20 3.76 -29.84 9.94
C ALA A 20 2.34 -29.83 10.51
N THR A 21 2.25 -30.43 11.69
CA THR A 21 1.08 -30.81 12.48
C THR A 21 0.27 -29.64 13.03
N VAL A 22 -1.05 -29.83 13.05
CA VAL A 22 -2.10 -28.97 13.60
C VAL A 22 -1.98 -28.87 15.13
N GLY A 23 -1.88 -27.65 15.68
CA GLY A 23 -1.90 -27.47 17.14
C GLY A 23 -1.75 -26.02 17.63
N ALA A 24 -2.89 -25.36 17.86
CA ALA A 24 -3.13 -24.28 18.84
C ALA A 24 -2.32 -22.97 18.77
N VAL A 25 -2.90 -21.94 18.11
CA VAL A 25 -2.90 -20.55 18.62
C VAL A 25 -4.26 -19.90 18.28
N MET A 26 -5.20 -19.99 19.23
CA MET A 26 -6.40 -19.14 19.27
C MET A 26 -6.03 -17.83 19.99
N MET A 27 -5.53 -16.83 19.25
CA MET A 27 -5.64 -15.39 19.56
C MET A 27 -4.79 -14.61 18.53
N THR A 28 -5.48 -14.08 17.51
CA THR A 28 -5.24 -12.86 16.71
C THR A 28 -5.75 -13.09 15.29
N LEU A 29 -7.06 -13.33 15.11
CA LEU A 29 -7.69 -13.17 13.81
C LEU A 29 -7.97 -11.67 13.59
N ARG A 30 -6.93 -10.89 13.30
CA ARG A 30 -7.08 -9.85 12.27
C ARG A 30 -6.90 -10.60 10.96
N ILE A 31 -8.02 -11.00 10.35
CA ILE A 31 -7.97 -11.60 9.02
C ILE A 31 -7.29 -10.55 8.13
N ASN A 32 -6.05 -10.83 7.71
CA ASN A 32 -5.42 -10.14 6.60
C ASN A 32 -6.25 -10.47 5.35
N GLN A 33 -7.44 -9.87 5.22
CA GLN A 33 -8.20 -9.88 3.98
C GLN A 33 -7.42 -8.99 3.02
N THR A 34 -6.57 -9.62 2.21
CA THR A 34 -5.86 -8.95 1.14
C THR A 34 -6.83 -8.73 -0.01
N ASP A 35 -6.71 -7.59 -0.69
CA ASP A 35 -7.46 -7.31 -1.91
C ASP A 35 -6.89 -8.08 -3.12
N LEU A 36 -5.76 -8.76 -2.92
CA LEU A 36 -5.08 -9.60 -3.91
C LEU A 36 -5.43 -11.06 -3.74
N ASP A 37 -5.59 -11.77 -4.86
CA ASP A 37 -5.66 -13.22 -4.91
C ASP A 37 -4.27 -13.80 -4.67
N LEU A 38 -4.04 -14.40 -3.49
CA LEU A 38 -2.75 -14.92 -3.06
C LEU A 38 -2.70 -16.45 -3.20
N GLY A 39 -1.55 -16.96 -3.67
CA GLY A 39 -1.27 -18.39 -3.66
C GLY A 39 -1.08 -18.93 -2.24
N GLN A 40 -1.13 -20.26 -2.08
CA GLN A 40 -0.96 -20.91 -0.77
C GLN A 40 0.38 -20.54 -0.10
N ASP A 41 1.48 -20.51 -0.85
CA ASP A 41 2.80 -20.17 -0.34
C ASP A 41 2.89 -18.69 0.06
N GLU A 42 2.24 -17.80 -0.70
CA GLU A 42 2.18 -16.36 -0.40
C GLU A 42 1.35 -16.10 0.86
N HIS A 43 0.27 -16.85 1.07
CA HIS A 43 -0.52 -16.81 2.30
C HIS A 43 0.30 -17.26 3.52
N ALA A 44 1.11 -18.32 3.38
CA ALA A 44 1.99 -18.77 4.45
C ALA A 44 3.03 -17.71 4.82
N LEU A 45 3.66 -17.09 3.81
CA LEU A 45 4.60 -15.98 4.03
C LEU A 45 3.94 -14.78 4.71
N LEU A 46 2.73 -14.40 4.28
CA LEU A 46 1.99 -13.28 4.85
C LEU A 46 1.63 -13.51 6.32
N HIS A 47 1.32 -14.76 6.72
CA HIS A 47 0.98 -15.09 8.10
C HIS A 47 2.16 -14.87 9.08
N GLU A 48 3.39 -15.04 8.62
CA GLU A 48 4.59 -14.82 9.44
C GLU A 48 5.11 -13.37 9.41
N LEU A 49 4.51 -12.52 8.59
CA LEU A 49 5.03 -11.19 8.28
C LEU A 49 4.39 -10.13 9.17
N CYS A 50 5.24 -9.32 9.81
CA CYS A 50 4.80 -8.13 10.54
C CYS A 50 4.72 -6.94 9.58
N LEU A 51 3.48 -6.51 9.28
CA LEU A 51 3.18 -5.34 8.45
C LEU A 51 3.03 -4.05 9.26
N ASP A 52 3.20 -4.10 10.58
CA ASP A 52 3.07 -2.96 11.47
C ASP A 52 4.43 -2.38 11.84
N ILE A 53 4.67 -1.12 11.43
CA ILE A 53 5.93 -0.45 11.68
C ILE A 53 6.17 -0.23 13.18
N ASP A 54 5.13 0.05 13.95
CA ASP A 54 5.28 0.39 15.37
C ASP A 54 5.58 -0.86 16.18
N GLU A 55 5.04 -2.00 15.76
CA GLU A 55 5.41 -3.31 16.28
C GLU A 55 6.85 -3.68 15.87
N LEU A 56 7.20 -3.49 14.61
CA LEU A 56 8.52 -3.84 14.08
C LEU A 56 9.64 -3.01 14.71
N VAL A 57 9.41 -1.73 15.00
CA VAL A 57 10.39 -0.86 15.68
C VAL A 57 10.65 -1.31 17.12
N ARG A 58 9.71 -2.01 17.75
CA ARG A 58 9.84 -2.55 19.11
C ARG A 58 10.40 -3.99 19.13
N ALA A 59 10.48 -4.62 17.97
CA ALA A 59 10.96 -5.99 17.81
C ALA A 59 12.48 -6.10 18.00
N GLN A 60 12.96 -7.32 18.20
CA GLN A 60 14.39 -7.57 18.30
C GLN A 60 15.08 -7.37 16.95
N PRO A 61 16.34 -6.93 16.89
CA PRO A 61 17.05 -6.71 15.62
C PRO A 61 17.01 -7.91 14.67
N ARG A 62 17.09 -9.13 15.22
CA ARG A 62 17.00 -10.38 14.45
C ARG A 62 15.62 -10.55 13.79
N GLU A 63 14.55 -10.23 14.50
CA GLU A 63 13.17 -10.31 13.99
C GLU A 63 12.96 -9.28 12.88
N VAL A 64 13.51 -8.08 13.03
CA VAL A 64 13.49 -7.04 11.99
C VAL A 64 14.19 -7.50 10.71
N THR A 65 15.39 -8.08 10.82
CA THR A 65 16.11 -8.63 9.66
C THR A 65 15.32 -9.77 9.00
N GLN A 66 14.77 -10.70 9.79
CA GLN A 66 13.97 -11.80 9.26
C GLN A 66 12.69 -11.31 8.56
N ASN A 67 12.04 -10.29 9.12
CA ASN A 67 10.87 -9.67 8.49
C ASN A 67 11.24 -9.04 7.14
N GLY A 68 12.39 -8.37 7.05
CA GLY A 68 12.90 -7.81 5.80
C GLY A 68 13.09 -8.87 4.70
N GLU A 69 13.67 -10.02 5.02
CA GLU A 69 13.82 -11.13 4.06
C GLU A 69 12.46 -11.71 3.63
N ARG A 70 11.51 -11.84 4.56
CA ARG A 70 10.14 -12.29 4.23
C ARG A 70 9.43 -11.31 3.31
N VAL A 71 9.56 -10.00 3.56
CA VAL A 71 9.01 -8.95 2.70
C VAL A 71 9.59 -9.04 1.30
N LEU A 72 10.91 -9.16 1.16
CA LEU A 72 11.55 -9.31 -0.14
C LEU A 72 11.07 -10.58 -0.88
N THR A 73 10.99 -11.71 -0.18
CA THR A 73 10.54 -12.98 -0.74
C THR A 73 9.10 -12.89 -1.26
N LEU A 74 8.20 -12.32 -0.46
CA LEU A 74 6.80 -12.14 -0.84
C LEU A 74 6.67 -11.13 -2.00
N LEU A 75 7.41 -10.02 -1.96
CA LEU A 75 7.40 -9.04 -3.04
C LEU A 75 7.81 -9.69 -4.38
N ALA A 76 8.91 -10.45 -4.38
CA ALA A 76 9.38 -11.15 -5.57
C ALA A 76 8.36 -12.17 -6.10
N ALA A 77 7.68 -12.91 -5.23
CA ALA A 77 6.64 -13.87 -5.63
C ALA A 77 5.44 -13.17 -6.29
N LEU A 78 4.93 -12.11 -5.67
CA LEU A 78 3.81 -11.32 -6.21
C LEU A 78 4.16 -10.69 -7.56
N GLU A 79 5.38 -10.21 -7.68
CA GLU A 79 5.88 -9.55 -8.85
C GLU A 79 6.09 -10.50 -10.04
N ALA A 80 6.62 -11.71 -9.78
CA ALA A 80 6.86 -12.72 -10.81
C ALA A 80 5.57 -13.09 -11.59
N ARG A 81 4.41 -12.98 -10.95
CA ARG A 81 3.10 -13.22 -11.58
C ARG A 81 2.31 -11.95 -11.90
N GLY A 82 2.87 -10.77 -11.63
CA GLY A 82 2.19 -9.49 -11.87
C GLY A 82 0.94 -9.28 -11.01
N ALA A 83 0.93 -9.80 -9.78
CA ALA A 83 -0.22 -9.72 -8.88
C ALA A 83 -0.54 -8.31 -8.39
N ILE A 84 0.48 -7.44 -8.32
CA ILE A 84 0.34 -6.09 -7.78
C ILE A 84 -0.23 -5.17 -8.86
N PRO A 85 -1.38 -4.51 -8.61
CA PRO A 85 -1.95 -3.56 -9.56
C PRO A 85 -0.97 -2.46 -9.97
N GLU A 86 -0.97 -2.11 -11.25
CA GLU A 86 0.05 -1.20 -11.82
C GLU A 86 0.07 0.16 -11.13
N HIS A 87 -1.08 0.73 -10.77
CA HIS A 87 -1.13 2.03 -10.08
C HIS A 87 -0.50 1.98 -8.68
N ARG A 88 -0.54 0.83 -7.99
CA ARG A 88 0.16 0.63 -6.72
C ARG A 88 1.67 0.60 -6.94
N VAL A 89 2.15 -0.09 -7.97
CA VAL A 89 3.57 -0.06 -8.37
C VAL A 89 4.02 1.36 -8.72
N ARG A 90 3.19 2.12 -9.45
CA ARG A 90 3.48 3.51 -9.83
C ARG A 90 3.54 4.44 -8.62
N TYR A 91 2.71 4.24 -7.59
CA TYR A 91 2.82 4.96 -6.31
C TYR A 91 4.23 4.91 -5.71
N PHE A 92 4.91 3.76 -5.83
CA PHE A 92 6.28 3.62 -5.34
C PHE A 92 7.32 4.22 -6.29
N THR A 93 7.13 4.05 -7.60
CA THR A 93 8.18 4.28 -8.62
C THR A 93 8.09 5.61 -9.35
N HIS A 94 6.94 6.28 -9.37
CA HIS A 94 6.69 7.48 -10.18
C HIS A 94 6.44 8.71 -9.30
N PRO A 95 7.16 9.83 -9.51
CA PRO A 95 6.98 11.06 -8.73
C PRO A 95 5.55 11.61 -8.74
N ASP A 96 4.85 11.51 -9.87
CA ASP A 96 3.49 12.04 -10.01
C ASP A 96 2.46 11.24 -9.20
N TYR A 97 2.79 10.00 -8.83
CA TYR A 97 1.93 9.13 -8.02
C TYR A 97 2.24 9.25 -6.52
N TYR A 98 3.17 10.13 -6.11
CA TYR A 98 3.47 10.36 -4.70
C TYR A 98 3.44 11.87 -4.37
N PRO A 99 2.25 12.44 -4.08
CA PRO A 99 2.09 13.89 -3.93
C PRO A 99 2.90 14.49 -2.77
N GLY A 100 3.18 13.70 -1.73
CA GLY A 100 4.03 14.11 -0.60
C GLY A 100 5.53 14.22 -0.91
N GLY A 101 5.99 13.65 -2.04
CA GLY A 101 7.42 13.44 -2.33
C GLY A 101 8.19 14.66 -2.84
N ARG A 102 7.51 15.80 -3.05
CA ARG A 102 8.12 17.03 -3.60
C ARG A 102 8.86 16.79 -4.93
N LYS A 103 8.17 16.18 -5.90
CA LYS A 103 8.70 15.79 -7.24
C LYS A 103 9.67 14.61 -7.23
N ARG A 104 9.72 13.83 -6.15
CA ARG A 104 10.43 12.56 -6.08
C ARG A 104 9.45 11.43 -5.80
N SER A 105 9.71 10.27 -6.39
CA SER A 105 9.07 9.01 -6.04
C SER A 105 9.54 8.51 -4.67
N LEU A 106 8.79 7.57 -4.08
CA LEU A 106 9.23 6.91 -2.85
C LEU A 106 10.55 6.16 -3.07
N LYS A 107 10.72 5.51 -4.22
CA LYS A 107 11.96 4.84 -4.60
C LYS A 107 13.16 5.80 -4.58
N GLU A 108 13.05 6.94 -5.26
CA GLU A 108 14.13 7.94 -5.27
C GLU A 108 14.45 8.45 -3.87
N ILE A 109 13.45 8.60 -2.99
CA ILE A 109 13.69 9.00 -1.59
C ILE A 109 14.53 7.95 -0.85
N TYR A 110 14.30 6.65 -1.07
CA TYR A 110 15.16 5.61 -0.49
C TYR A 110 16.58 5.65 -1.06
N GLU A 111 16.70 5.81 -2.38
CA GLU A 111 17.99 5.80 -3.08
C GLU A 111 18.85 7.03 -2.73
N ASP A 112 18.23 8.21 -2.57
CA ASP A 112 18.83 9.44 -2.08
C ASP A 112 19.37 9.27 -0.65
N ASN A 113 18.67 8.50 0.17
CA ASN A 113 19.08 8.16 1.54
C ASN A 113 20.09 7.00 1.61
N GLY A 114 20.55 6.49 0.45
CA GLY A 114 21.58 5.45 0.35
C GLY A 114 21.08 4.00 0.40
N THR A 115 19.76 3.77 0.43
CA THR A 115 19.18 2.40 0.38
C THR A 115 18.79 2.05 -1.05
N ARG A 116 19.30 0.96 -1.62
CA ARG A 116 19.17 0.65 -3.05
C ARG A 116 18.82 -0.82 -3.30
N GLY A 117 18.17 -1.09 -4.44
CA GLY A 117 17.79 -2.45 -4.82
C GLY A 117 17.02 -3.17 -3.72
N ASP A 118 17.29 -4.45 -3.53
CA ASP A 118 16.66 -5.35 -2.55
C ASP A 118 16.70 -4.82 -1.11
N ASP A 119 17.70 -4.00 -0.76
CA ASP A 119 17.79 -3.42 0.57
C ASP A 119 16.64 -2.45 0.87
N ILE A 120 15.98 -1.91 -0.17
CA ILE A 120 14.76 -1.12 0.01
C ILE A 120 13.65 -1.99 0.58
N ALA A 121 13.46 -3.21 0.06
CA ALA A 121 12.42 -4.12 0.55
C ALA A 121 12.71 -4.61 1.97
N ARG A 122 13.99 -4.74 2.33
CA ARG A 122 14.44 -5.11 3.69
C ARG A 122 14.31 -3.97 4.70
N HIS A 123 14.17 -2.73 4.23
CA HIS A 123 14.15 -1.56 5.11
C HIS A 123 12.85 -1.50 5.94
N PRO A 124 12.89 -1.31 7.27
CA PRO A 124 11.69 -1.49 8.10
C PRO A 124 10.48 -0.62 7.69
N PRO A 125 10.63 0.69 7.40
CA PRO A 125 9.58 1.52 6.80
C PRO A 125 8.90 0.99 5.52
N PHE A 126 9.54 0.09 4.76
CA PHE A 126 8.96 -0.46 3.53
C PHE A 126 7.70 -1.30 3.80
N VAL A 127 7.51 -1.82 5.02
CA VAL A 127 6.28 -2.53 5.40
C VAL A 127 5.01 -1.71 5.17
N LYS A 128 5.09 -0.37 5.22
CA LYS A 128 3.97 0.53 4.89
C LYS A 128 3.58 0.46 3.41
N ILE A 129 4.58 0.36 2.54
CA ILE A 129 4.39 0.23 1.10
C ILE A 129 3.86 -1.16 0.80
N MET A 130 4.43 -2.19 1.45
CA MET A 130 3.96 -3.56 1.33
C MET A 130 2.49 -3.72 1.77
N ARG A 131 2.10 -3.08 2.88
CA ARG A 131 0.70 -3.04 3.34
C ARG A 131 -0.22 -2.44 2.28
N TYR A 132 0.20 -1.35 1.64
CA TYR A 132 -0.58 -0.74 0.55
C TYR A 132 -0.67 -1.68 -0.67
N PHE A 133 0.40 -2.36 -1.04
CA PHE A 133 0.39 -3.31 -2.15
C PHE A 133 -0.61 -4.44 -1.92
N LEU A 134 -0.67 -4.98 -0.71
CA LEU A 134 -1.54 -6.10 -0.33
C LEU A 134 -3.00 -5.70 -0.10
N ASN A 135 -3.23 -4.61 0.65
CA ASN A 135 -4.54 -4.29 1.24
C ASN A 135 -5.17 -3.01 0.67
N GLY A 136 -4.48 -2.34 -0.25
CA GLY A 136 -4.91 -1.05 -0.77
C GLY A 136 -4.90 0.05 0.30
N PRO A 137 -5.69 1.12 0.12
CA PRO A 137 -5.74 2.26 1.03
C PRO A 137 -6.14 1.86 2.46
N ASP A 138 -5.50 2.45 3.46
CA ASP A 138 -5.75 2.20 4.89
C ASP A 138 -6.92 3.06 5.40
N LEU A 139 -8.11 2.78 4.86
CA LEU A 139 -9.38 3.40 5.24
C LEU A 139 -10.38 2.32 5.66
N SER A 140 -11.28 2.65 6.59
CA SER A 140 -12.35 1.74 6.98
C SER A 140 -13.25 1.40 5.80
N ALA A 141 -13.87 0.22 5.83
CA ALA A 141 -14.79 -0.21 4.77
C ALA A 141 -15.99 0.75 4.60
N SER A 142 -16.41 1.44 5.66
CA SER A 142 -17.45 2.48 5.57
C SER A 142 -16.96 3.69 4.80
N VAL A 143 -15.76 4.20 5.10
CA VAL A 143 -15.16 5.35 4.43
C VAL A 143 -14.87 5.06 2.95
N LYS A 144 -14.33 3.87 2.65
CA LYS A 144 -14.10 3.44 1.26
C LYS A 144 -15.40 3.46 0.47
N ARG A 145 -16.47 2.86 1.01
CA ARG A 145 -17.78 2.79 0.38
C ARG A 145 -18.40 4.16 0.16
N GLU A 146 -18.40 5.02 1.17
CA GLU A 146 -18.96 6.37 1.05
C GLU A 146 -18.24 7.21 0.00
N PHE A 147 -16.92 7.05 -0.11
CA PHE A 147 -16.15 7.66 -1.19
C PHE A 147 -16.52 7.08 -2.56
N SER A 148 -16.62 5.75 -2.68
CA SER A 148 -17.04 5.10 -3.93
C SER A 148 -18.44 5.54 -4.36
N ASP A 149 -19.38 5.67 -3.42
CA ASP A 149 -20.74 6.18 -3.69
C ASP A 149 -20.70 7.62 -4.19
N ALA A 150 -19.82 8.46 -3.63
CA ALA A 150 -19.62 9.84 -4.11
C ALA A 150 -19.03 9.88 -5.53
N VAL A 151 -18.11 8.98 -5.87
CA VAL A 151 -17.58 8.85 -7.25
C VAL A 151 -18.69 8.43 -8.21
N GLN A 152 -19.52 7.45 -7.83
CA GLN A 152 -20.66 7.02 -8.65
C GLN A 152 -21.68 8.15 -8.83
N HIS A 153 -21.98 8.91 -7.78
CA HIS A 153 -22.91 10.04 -7.86
C HIS A 153 -22.43 11.15 -8.80
N ALA A 154 -21.11 11.41 -8.81
CA ALA A 154 -20.53 12.44 -9.66
C ALA A 154 -20.46 12.04 -11.15
N GLY A 155 -20.58 10.75 -11.48
CA GLY A 155 -20.54 10.27 -12.87
C GLY A 155 -19.80 8.95 -13.08
N GLY A 156 -19.29 8.33 -12.02
CA GLY A 156 -18.63 7.01 -12.06
C GLY A 156 -17.13 7.06 -12.38
N GLU A 157 -16.64 8.16 -12.94
CA GLU A 157 -15.22 8.38 -13.25
C GLU A 157 -14.73 9.71 -12.65
N ILE A 158 -13.46 9.75 -12.24
CA ILE A 158 -12.84 10.96 -11.68
C ILE A 158 -12.14 11.71 -12.82
N THR A 159 -12.89 12.56 -13.53
CA THR A 159 -12.34 13.46 -14.56
C THR A 159 -12.34 14.92 -14.10
N GLY A 160 -11.96 15.85 -14.98
CA GLY A 160 -11.80 17.27 -14.63
C GLY A 160 -13.09 17.95 -14.13
N SER A 161 -14.26 17.46 -14.53
CA SER A 161 -15.55 18.00 -14.08
C SER A 161 -15.92 17.48 -12.68
N GLU A 162 -15.73 16.19 -12.44
CA GLU A 162 -16.20 15.48 -11.26
C GLU A 162 -15.24 15.63 -10.07
N VAL A 163 -13.96 15.89 -10.33
CA VAL A 163 -12.92 15.97 -9.30
C VAL A 163 -13.24 16.97 -8.19
N ILE A 164 -13.91 18.08 -8.50
CA ILE A 164 -14.27 19.10 -7.49
C ILE A 164 -15.32 18.54 -6.53
N GLU A 165 -16.33 17.85 -7.06
CA GLU A 165 -17.39 17.24 -6.27
C GLU A 165 -16.83 16.10 -5.39
N VAL A 166 -16.05 15.20 -5.98
CA VAL A 166 -15.40 14.08 -5.28
C VAL A 166 -14.44 14.60 -4.20
N ALA A 167 -13.66 15.65 -4.48
CA ALA A 167 -12.77 16.26 -3.48
C ALA A 167 -13.53 16.89 -2.32
N ASN A 168 -14.69 17.51 -2.58
CA ASN A 168 -15.56 18.04 -1.53
C ASN A 168 -16.20 16.93 -0.69
N ALA A 169 -16.59 15.81 -1.32
CA ALA A 169 -17.06 14.62 -0.62
C ALA A 169 -15.97 14.04 0.29
N ALA A 170 -14.75 13.82 -0.21
CA ALA A 170 -13.63 13.33 0.60
C ALA A 170 -13.34 14.22 1.83
N ARG A 171 -13.41 15.55 1.64
CA ARG A 171 -13.28 16.52 2.73
C ARG A 171 -14.42 16.43 3.76
N ARG A 172 -15.65 16.21 3.30
CA ARG A 172 -16.81 15.99 4.18
C ARG A 172 -16.63 14.70 4.98
N ILE A 173 -16.34 13.59 4.32
CA ILE A 173 -16.07 12.28 4.93
C ILE A 173 -14.96 12.38 5.98
N THR A 174 -13.87 13.09 5.67
CA THR A 174 -12.76 13.34 6.62
C THR A 174 -13.25 13.96 7.93
N ARG A 175 -14.20 14.90 7.87
CA ARG A 175 -14.74 15.57 9.06
C ARG A 175 -15.73 14.68 9.81
N GLU A 176 -16.63 14.04 9.09
CA GLU A 176 -17.70 13.22 9.67
C GLU A 176 -17.15 12.01 10.40
N HIS A 177 -16.08 11.41 9.87
CA HIS A 177 -15.39 10.27 10.50
C HIS A 177 -14.22 10.69 11.40
N GLY A 178 -14.00 12.00 11.62
CA GLY A 178 -12.93 12.50 12.50
C GLY A 178 -11.52 12.09 12.06
N LEU A 179 -11.30 11.89 10.76
CA LEU A 179 -10.02 11.40 10.23
C LEU A 179 -8.94 12.49 10.31
N GLN A 180 -7.71 12.10 10.60
CA GLN A 180 -6.58 13.02 10.62
C GLN A 180 -6.27 13.49 9.18
N PRO A 181 -6.36 14.80 8.86
CA PRO A 181 -6.31 15.28 7.48
C PRO A 181 -5.04 14.94 6.70
N HIS A 182 -3.88 14.91 7.36
CA HIS A 182 -2.62 14.61 6.68
C HIS A 182 -2.57 13.13 6.26
N ALA A 183 -2.86 12.19 7.17
CA ALA A 183 -2.94 10.77 6.88
C ALA A 183 -4.07 10.44 5.90
N ALA A 184 -5.26 10.99 6.14
CA ALA A 184 -6.43 10.76 5.28
C ALA A 184 -6.18 11.22 3.84
N SER A 185 -5.44 12.33 3.65
CA SER A 185 -5.16 12.83 2.31
C SER A 185 -4.38 11.82 1.45
N ASP A 186 -3.34 11.19 2.01
CA ASP A 186 -2.58 10.14 1.31
C ASP A 186 -3.47 8.93 0.99
N GLU A 187 -4.38 8.52 1.90
CA GLU A 187 -5.24 7.37 1.67
C GLU A 187 -6.37 7.65 0.66
N PHE A 188 -6.97 8.84 0.65
CA PHE A 188 -7.92 9.23 -0.40
C PHE A 188 -7.26 9.38 -1.77
N PHE A 189 -6.00 9.82 -1.81
CA PHE A 189 -5.23 9.83 -3.06
C PHE A 189 -5.08 8.42 -3.62
N LYS A 190 -4.66 7.46 -2.78
CA LYS A 190 -4.55 6.05 -3.16
C LYS A 190 -5.90 5.49 -3.61
N LEU A 191 -6.97 5.75 -2.87
CA LEU A 191 -8.32 5.28 -3.22
C LEU A 191 -8.82 5.86 -4.55
N ALA A 192 -8.51 7.12 -4.86
CA ALA A 192 -8.82 7.70 -6.16
C ALA A 192 -8.08 6.97 -7.31
N LEU A 193 -6.83 6.55 -7.09
CA LEU A 193 -6.10 5.73 -8.07
C LEU A 193 -6.72 4.34 -8.25
N GLU A 194 -7.23 3.71 -7.19
CA GLU A 194 -7.99 2.45 -7.28
C GLU A 194 -9.26 2.61 -8.13
N HIS A 195 -9.87 3.81 -8.12
CA HIS A 195 -10.99 4.18 -9.00
C HIS A 195 -10.54 4.63 -10.41
N GLY A 196 -9.28 4.45 -10.79
CA GLY A 196 -8.77 4.77 -12.12
C GLY A 196 -8.51 6.26 -12.37
N ALA A 197 -8.49 7.10 -11.32
CA ALA A 197 -8.21 8.51 -11.48
C ALA A 197 -6.81 8.76 -12.05
N HIS A 198 -6.70 9.73 -12.96
CA HIS A 198 -5.39 10.26 -13.35
C HIS A 198 -4.70 10.92 -12.13
N PRO A 199 -3.36 10.79 -11.94
CA PRO A 199 -2.66 11.33 -10.77
C PRO A 199 -2.88 12.82 -10.52
N MET A 200 -3.04 13.60 -11.61
CA MET A 200 -3.38 15.02 -11.53
C MET A 200 -4.70 15.27 -10.79
N TRP A 201 -5.74 14.47 -11.04
CA TRP A 201 -7.05 14.61 -10.39
C TRP A 201 -7.04 14.05 -8.97
N ALA A 202 -6.39 12.91 -8.77
CA ALA A 202 -6.17 12.35 -7.43
C ALA A 202 -5.44 13.37 -6.52
N LYS A 203 -4.47 14.11 -7.07
CA LYS A 203 -3.76 15.18 -6.36
C LYS A 203 -4.67 16.33 -5.95
N SER A 204 -5.68 16.70 -6.74
CA SER A 204 -6.66 17.71 -6.33
C SER A 204 -7.48 17.27 -5.12
N ILE A 205 -7.84 15.98 -5.04
CA ILE A 205 -8.51 15.38 -3.87
C ILE A 205 -7.58 15.43 -2.66
N TYR A 206 -6.33 15.00 -2.84
CA TYR A 206 -5.28 15.05 -1.82
C TYR A 206 -5.15 16.44 -1.18
N GLU A 207 -4.95 17.48 -2.01
CA GLU A 207 -4.76 18.86 -1.53
C GLU A 207 -6.00 19.39 -0.80
N ARG A 208 -7.20 19.02 -1.27
CA ARG A 208 -8.45 19.42 -0.64
C ARG A 208 -8.62 18.80 0.74
N VAL A 209 -8.31 17.51 0.89
CA VAL A 209 -8.38 16.82 2.18
C VAL A 209 -7.31 17.36 3.13
N ARG A 210 -6.06 17.48 2.66
CA ARG A 210 -4.91 17.91 3.48
C ARG A 210 -5.10 19.28 4.14
N THR A 211 -5.80 20.20 3.47
CA THR A 211 -6.10 21.56 3.99
C THR A 211 -7.35 21.61 4.89
N THR A 212 -7.97 20.47 5.16
CA THR A 212 -9.14 20.38 6.02
C THR A 212 -8.75 20.66 7.47
N ARG A 213 -9.49 21.56 8.11
CA ARG A 213 -9.46 21.75 9.55
C ARG A 213 -10.55 20.87 10.15
N VAL A 214 -10.15 19.91 10.97
CA VAL A 214 -11.05 19.15 11.84
C VAL A 214 -11.21 19.98 13.11
N ARG A 215 -12.45 20.15 13.56
CA ARG A 215 -12.77 20.90 14.78
C ARG A 215 -12.69 20.00 15.99
#